data_AF-A0A2P2CDF6-F1
#
_entry.id   AF-A0A2P2CDF6-F1
#
_cell.length_a   1.000
_cell.length_b   1.000
_cell.length_c   1.000
_cell.angle_alpha   90.00
_cell.angle_beta   90.00
_cell.angle_gamma   90.00
#
_symmetry.space_group_name_H-M   'P 1'
#
loop_
_entity.id
_entity.type
_entity.pdbx_description
1 polymer ?
#
loop_
_entity_poly.entity_id
_entity_poly.type
_entity_poly.pdbx_seq_one_letter_code
_entity_poly.pdbx_strand_id
1 'polypeptide(L)'
;MNIRHLSLTGALLLCAGAGLVAAPATAAPSGCTTSGVTIIGTAGDDLLEGTPGDDVILGRGGDDRIRGNGGNDTIDAGPGDDTVEGGAGSDCVDGGAGDDRVAGGSGRDTLFGGRGDDTLLGGRGDDRLRGGPGSDLDNGQAGADDCSDTDSWAKTKYRMVNGSLAIVCG
;
A
#
# COMPACT_ATOMS: atom_id res chain seq x y z
N MET A 1 16.81 5.28 -31.22
CA MET A 1 17.92 5.91 -30.48
C MET A 1 17.73 5.60 -29.01
N ASN A 2 18.80 5.10 -28.39
CA ASN A 2 19.00 4.57 -27.03
C ASN A 2 17.98 4.84 -25.91
N ILE A 3 17.46 3.74 -25.36
CA ILE A 3 16.94 3.64 -23.99
C ILE A 3 18.16 3.54 -23.06
N ARG A 4 18.30 4.42 -22.06
CA ARG A 4 19.36 4.32 -21.05
C ARG A 4 18.78 3.87 -19.72
N HIS A 5 18.95 2.59 -19.41
CA HIS A 5 18.97 2.08 -18.04
C HIS A 5 20.06 2.84 -17.27
N LEU A 6 19.68 3.57 -16.23
CA LEU A 6 20.63 4.20 -15.32
C LEU A 6 20.84 3.28 -14.12
N SER A 7 21.79 2.34 -14.25
CA SER A 7 22.34 1.64 -13.08
C SER A 7 23.30 2.60 -12.39
N LEU A 8 22.94 3.06 -11.18
CA LEU A 8 23.83 3.86 -10.34
C LEU A 8 24.36 3.00 -9.20
N THR A 9 25.50 2.37 -9.44
CA THR A 9 26.46 2.07 -8.37
C THR A 9 27.25 3.35 -8.09
N GLY A 10 27.34 3.75 -6.82
CA GLY A 10 28.33 4.73 -6.35
C GLY A 10 27.74 6.02 -5.79
N ALA A 11 27.80 6.11 -4.47
CA ALA A 11 27.54 7.32 -3.70
C ALA A 11 28.39 8.51 -4.16
N LEU A 12 27.75 9.66 -4.39
CA LEU A 12 28.38 10.96 -4.18
C LEU A 12 27.33 11.95 -3.68
N LEU A 13 27.28 12.05 -2.36
CA LEU A 13 26.49 13.01 -1.59
C LEU A 13 27.08 14.41 -1.80
N LEU A 14 26.31 15.33 -2.41
CA LEU A 14 26.62 16.76 -2.40
C LEU A 14 25.45 17.50 -1.76
N CYS A 15 25.58 17.79 -0.47
CA CYS A 15 24.64 18.65 0.27
C CYS A 15 25.08 20.11 0.19
N ALA A 16 24.19 20.99 -0.28
CA ALA A 16 24.14 22.38 0.17
C ALA A 16 22.75 22.98 -0.12
N GLY A 17 22.04 23.44 0.93
CA GLY A 17 20.95 24.42 0.80
C GLY A 17 19.58 24.00 1.31
N ALA A 18 19.46 23.88 2.64
CA ALA A 18 18.29 24.19 3.47
C ALA A 18 16.87 23.87 2.94
N GLY A 19 16.40 22.68 3.32
CA GLY A 19 14.98 22.30 3.34
C GLY A 19 14.77 20.86 3.80
N LEU A 20 15.73 20.33 4.57
CA LEU A 20 15.66 19.02 5.20
C LEU A 20 14.69 19.11 6.37
N VAL A 21 13.40 18.99 6.06
CA VAL A 21 12.53 18.17 6.89
C VAL A 21 12.34 16.88 6.12
N ALA A 22 13.35 16.00 6.21
CA ALA A 22 13.03 14.60 6.32
C ALA A 22 12.09 14.50 7.53
N ALA A 23 10.78 14.55 7.28
CA ALA A 23 9.88 13.87 8.17
C ALA A 23 10.47 12.45 8.26
N PRO A 24 10.83 11.94 9.45
CA PRO A 24 11.02 10.52 9.54
C PRO A 24 9.74 9.93 8.98
N ALA A 25 9.83 9.00 8.04
CA ALA A 25 8.74 8.06 7.79
C ALA A 25 8.29 7.62 9.19
N THR A 26 7.15 8.16 9.65
CA THR A 26 6.69 7.96 11.01
C THR A 26 6.18 6.54 11.01
N ALA A 27 7.09 5.62 11.33
CA ALA A 27 6.87 4.21 11.53
C ALA A 27 5.92 3.60 10.48
N ALA A 28 6.51 3.01 9.43
CA ALA A 28 5.87 1.85 8.82
C ALA A 28 5.36 0.95 9.98
N PRO A 29 4.08 0.53 9.97
CA PRO A 29 3.48 -0.19 11.08
C PRO A 29 4.39 -1.35 11.47
N SER A 30 4.62 -1.50 12.77
CA SER A 30 5.56 -2.47 13.33
C SER A 30 5.24 -3.88 12.85
N GLY A 31 5.97 -4.35 11.83
CA GLY A 31 5.70 -5.60 11.11
C GLY A 31 6.39 -5.71 9.74
N CYS A 32 6.70 -4.58 9.09
CA CYS A 32 7.39 -4.57 7.79
C CYS A 32 8.91 -4.74 7.93
N THR A 33 9.47 -5.76 7.29
CA THR A 33 10.93 -5.95 7.16
C THR A 33 11.32 -5.81 5.69
N THR A 34 12.28 -4.93 5.39
CA THR A 34 12.66 -4.58 4.01
C THR A 34 14.00 -5.22 3.61
N SER A 35 14.00 -6.12 2.62
CA SER A 35 15.22 -6.69 2.04
C SER A 35 15.19 -6.74 0.50
N GLY A 36 14.78 -5.66 -0.15
CA GLY A 36 14.74 -5.51 -1.61
C GLY A 36 15.04 -4.09 -2.09
N VAL A 37 14.47 -3.70 -3.23
CA VAL A 37 14.80 -2.48 -3.99
C VAL A 37 13.94 -1.30 -3.52
N THR A 38 14.49 -0.09 -3.57
CA THR A 38 13.72 1.15 -3.37
C THR A 38 13.39 1.79 -4.70
N ILE A 39 12.10 2.02 -4.95
CA ILE A 39 11.53 2.66 -6.14
C ILE A 39 10.85 3.95 -5.71
N ILE A 40 11.13 5.05 -6.41
CA ILE A 40 10.61 6.37 -6.06
C ILE A 40 10.09 7.04 -7.33
N GLY A 41 8.81 7.39 -7.32
CA GLY A 41 8.12 8.20 -8.32
C GLY A 41 8.46 9.69 -8.22
N THR A 42 7.61 10.50 -8.82
CA THR A 42 7.83 11.92 -9.07
C THR A 42 6.83 12.79 -8.33
N ALA A 43 6.07 13.63 -9.00
CA ALA A 43 4.98 14.41 -8.41
C ALA A 43 3.82 14.53 -9.42
N GLY A 44 3.84 13.68 -10.44
CA GLY A 44 2.76 13.49 -11.38
C GLY A 44 2.66 12.00 -11.68
N ASP A 45 1.66 11.64 -12.46
CA ASP A 45 1.22 10.26 -12.67
C ASP A 45 2.35 9.33 -13.14
N ASP A 46 2.68 8.34 -12.31
CA ASP A 46 3.73 7.38 -12.54
C ASP A 46 3.20 5.95 -12.75
N LEU A 47 4.00 5.13 -13.45
CA LEU A 47 3.83 3.68 -13.51
C LEU A 47 5.02 3.04 -12.80
N LEU A 48 4.77 2.50 -11.62
CA LEU A 48 5.80 1.91 -10.76
C LEU A 48 5.61 0.40 -10.65
N GLU A 49 6.67 -0.36 -10.94
CA GLU A 49 6.67 -1.82 -10.84
C GLU A 49 7.84 -2.30 -10.00
N GLY A 50 7.52 -3.02 -8.93
CA GLY A 50 8.43 -3.75 -8.07
C GLY A 50 9.00 -5.00 -8.75
N THR A 51 9.72 -5.76 -7.96
CA THR A 51 10.40 -6.99 -8.30
C THR A 51 9.71 -8.17 -7.59
N PRO A 52 10.16 -9.41 -7.80
CA PRO A 52 9.65 -10.54 -7.03
C PRO A 52 10.17 -10.64 -5.58
N GLY A 53 10.83 -9.62 -5.02
CA GLY A 53 11.32 -9.60 -3.64
C GLY A 53 10.91 -8.32 -2.90
N ASP A 54 11.15 -8.29 -1.58
CA ASP A 54 10.63 -7.28 -0.64
C ASP A 54 11.02 -5.82 -0.96
N ASP A 55 10.17 -5.07 -1.65
CA ASP A 55 10.48 -3.73 -2.13
C ASP A 55 9.93 -2.61 -1.24
N VAL A 56 10.47 -1.40 -1.45
CA VAL A 56 9.93 -0.15 -0.92
C VAL A 56 9.57 0.75 -2.10
N ILE A 57 8.29 1.09 -2.25
CA ILE A 57 7.79 1.88 -3.38
C ILE A 57 7.13 3.16 -2.85
N LEU A 58 7.57 4.31 -3.35
CA LEU A 58 7.04 5.62 -2.99
C LEU A 58 6.51 6.34 -4.25
N GLY A 59 5.19 6.46 -4.41
CA GLY A 59 4.54 7.14 -5.55
C GLY A 59 4.76 8.64 -5.54
N ARG A 60 4.53 9.24 -4.36
CA ARG A 60 4.69 10.65 -3.98
C ARG A 60 3.58 11.59 -4.40
N GLY A 61 3.04 11.50 -5.60
CA GLY A 61 1.88 12.30 -5.91
C GLY A 61 1.61 12.41 -7.39
N GLY A 62 0.37 12.77 -7.72
CA GLY A 62 -0.19 12.45 -9.02
C GLY A 62 -0.97 11.14 -8.91
N ASP A 63 -1.69 10.78 -9.96
CA ASP A 63 -2.53 9.59 -9.97
C ASP A 63 -1.67 8.38 -10.43
N ASP A 64 -1.13 7.65 -9.46
CA ASP A 64 -0.12 6.63 -9.69
C ASP A 64 -0.71 5.24 -9.93
N ARG A 65 0.01 4.45 -10.71
CA ARG A 65 -0.28 3.03 -10.91
C ARG A 65 0.90 2.20 -10.41
N ILE A 66 0.71 1.52 -9.28
CA ILE A 66 1.78 0.86 -8.54
C ILE A 66 1.53 -0.65 -8.45
N ARG A 67 2.59 -1.45 -8.66
CA ARG A 67 2.59 -2.90 -8.45
C ARG A 67 3.80 -3.33 -7.62
N GLY A 68 3.60 -4.00 -6.49
CA GLY A 68 4.66 -4.64 -5.71
C GLY A 68 5.19 -5.92 -6.39
N ASN A 69 4.28 -6.72 -6.94
CA ASN A 69 4.48 -8.04 -7.54
C ASN A 69 4.62 -9.16 -6.51
N GLY A 70 5.78 -9.34 -5.90
CA GLY A 70 5.92 -10.38 -4.89
C GLY A 70 7.06 -10.12 -3.95
N GLY A 71 7.07 -10.80 -2.81
CA GLY A 71 7.85 -10.35 -1.66
C GLY A 71 6.94 -9.60 -0.70
N ASN A 72 7.48 -9.20 0.44
CA ASN A 72 6.75 -8.41 1.44
C ASN A 72 7.04 -6.92 1.19
N ASP A 73 6.16 -6.28 0.44
CA ASP A 73 6.39 -4.93 -0.05
C ASP A 73 5.91 -3.86 0.95
N THR A 74 6.56 -2.71 0.94
CA THR A 74 6.10 -1.50 1.62
C THR A 74 5.82 -0.43 0.57
N ILE A 75 4.55 -0.06 0.40
CA ILE A 75 4.10 0.85 -0.66
C ILE A 75 3.40 2.06 -0.01
N ASP A 76 3.82 3.25 -0.41
CA ASP A 76 3.19 4.54 -0.09
C ASP A 76 2.90 5.23 -1.42
N ALA A 77 1.62 5.29 -1.83
CA ALA A 77 1.24 5.85 -3.12
C ALA A 77 1.25 7.39 -3.06
N GLY A 78 0.64 7.96 -2.02
CA GLY A 78 0.77 9.36 -1.67
C GLY A 78 -0.49 10.16 -2.02
N PRO A 79 -0.39 11.45 -2.33
CA PRO A 79 -1.53 12.24 -2.78
C PRO A 79 -1.87 12.06 -4.26
N GLY A 80 -3.10 11.69 -4.57
CA GLY A 80 -3.61 11.44 -5.93
C GLY A 80 -4.70 10.38 -5.87
N ASP A 81 -5.39 10.13 -6.98
CA ASP A 81 -6.32 9.00 -7.06
C ASP A 81 -5.55 7.76 -7.55
N ASP A 82 -4.99 7.00 -6.61
CA ASP A 82 -4.00 5.97 -6.91
C ASP A 82 -4.62 4.59 -7.19
N THR A 83 -3.91 3.76 -7.95
CA THR A 83 -4.22 2.34 -8.13
C THR A 83 -3.03 1.48 -7.74
N VAL A 84 -3.15 0.73 -6.65
CA VAL A 84 -2.08 -0.06 -6.05
C VAL A 84 -2.43 -1.54 -5.99
N GLU A 85 -1.48 -2.40 -6.37
CA GLU A 85 -1.53 -3.86 -6.23
C GLU A 85 -0.28 -4.33 -5.49
N GLY A 86 -0.42 -4.84 -4.25
CA GLY A 86 0.68 -5.41 -3.46
C GLY A 86 1.26 -6.64 -4.16
N GLY A 87 0.42 -7.65 -4.37
CA GLY A 87 0.77 -8.83 -5.14
C GLY A 87 0.86 -10.05 -4.23
N ALA A 88 2.01 -10.73 -4.22
CA ALA A 88 2.20 -11.96 -3.46
C ALA A 88 3.19 -11.77 -2.30
N GLY A 89 2.70 -11.79 -1.08
CA GLY A 89 3.50 -11.67 0.13
C GLY A 89 2.68 -11.06 1.25
N SER A 90 3.33 -10.68 2.34
CA SER A 90 2.67 -9.88 3.38
C SER A 90 2.99 -8.41 3.14
N ASP A 91 2.09 -7.74 2.44
CA ASP A 91 2.32 -6.38 1.96
C ASP A 91 1.79 -5.34 2.95
N CYS A 92 2.41 -4.17 2.97
CA CYS A 92 1.93 -2.99 3.67
C CYS A 92 1.75 -1.87 2.67
N VAL A 93 0.51 -1.43 2.51
CA VAL A 93 0.14 -0.43 1.51
C VAL A 93 -0.61 0.72 2.18
N ASP A 94 -0.16 1.95 1.90
CA ASP A 94 -0.84 3.20 2.24
C ASP A 94 -1.22 3.90 0.92
N GLY A 95 -2.53 4.08 0.69
CA GLY A 95 -3.06 4.81 -0.47
C GLY A 95 -2.68 6.28 -0.38
N GLY A 96 -3.02 6.91 0.75
CA GLY A 96 -2.57 8.25 1.08
C GLY A 96 -3.71 9.25 1.06
N ALA A 97 -3.78 10.11 0.05
CA ALA A 97 -4.85 11.10 -0.03
C ALA A 97 -5.42 11.22 -1.44
N GLY A 98 -6.72 11.02 -1.60
CA GLY A 98 -7.41 10.92 -2.87
C GLY A 98 -8.35 9.72 -2.83
N ASP A 99 -9.06 9.45 -3.92
CA ASP A 99 -9.98 8.33 -3.98
C ASP A 99 -9.25 7.08 -4.50
N ASP A 100 -8.66 6.31 -3.59
CA ASP A 100 -7.70 5.27 -3.92
C ASP A 100 -8.32 3.89 -4.19
N ARG A 101 -7.61 3.09 -4.99
CA ARG A 101 -7.91 1.67 -5.22
C ARG A 101 -6.72 0.82 -4.82
N VAL A 102 -6.83 0.13 -3.69
CA VAL A 102 -5.75 -0.67 -3.13
C VAL A 102 -6.16 -2.15 -3.09
N ALA A 103 -5.31 -3.02 -3.64
CA ALA A 103 -5.45 -4.46 -3.55
C ALA A 103 -4.20 -5.09 -2.90
N GLY A 104 -4.38 -5.85 -1.82
CA GLY A 104 -3.30 -6.58 -1.14
C GLY A 104 -2.80 -7.75 -1.97
N GLY A 105 -3.72 -8.64 -2.35
CA GLY A 105 -3.43 -9.74 -3.27
C GLY A 105 -3.42 -11.08 -2.55
N SER A 106 -2.26 -11.69 -2.34
CA SER A 106 -2.18 -12.95 -1.58
C SER A 106 -1.14 -12.86 -0.49
N GLY A 107 -1.53 -13.23 0.72
CA GLY A 107 -0.63 -13.40 1.84
C GLY A 107 -1.27 -12.86 3.10
N ARG A 108 -0.66 -11.87 3.75
CA ARG A 108 -1.27 -11.31 4.97
C ARG A 108 -1.02 -9.82 4.98
N ASP A 109 -1.98 -9.11 4.44
CA ASP A 109 -1.76 -7.74 4.00
C ASP A 109 -2.27 -6.75 5.04
N THR A 110 -1.68 -5.56 5.05
CA THR A 110 -2.14 -4.42 5.83
C THR A 110 -2.34 -3.24 4.89
N LEU A 111 -3.59 -2.86 4.69
CA LEU A 111 -4.01 -1.86 3.72
C LEU A 111 -4.64 -0.66 4.44
N PHE A 112 -4.15 0.52 4.10
CA PHE A 112 -4.71 1.80 4.52
C PHE A 112 -5.17 2.56 3.28
N GLY A 113 -6.41 3.05 3.28
CA GLY A 113 -6.91 3.95 2.22
C GLY A 113 -6.33 5.34 2.41
N GLY A 114 -6.55 5.91 3.58
CA GLY A 114 -6.04 7.23 3.93
C GLY A 114 -7.19 8.23 3.96
N ARG A 115 -7.05 9.35 3.25
CA ARG A 115 -8.14 10.34 3.14
C ARG A 115 -8.77 10.25 1.77
N GLY A 116 -10.09 10.14 1.70
CA GLY A 116 -10.82 10.13 0.43
C GLY A 116 -11.92 9.10 0.49
N ASP A 117 -12.56 8.80 -0.64
CA ASP A 117 -13.50 7.68 -0.73
C ASP A 117 -12.78 6.47 -1.34
N ASP A 118 -12.26 5.60 -0.49
CA ASP A 118 -11.31 4.55 -0.88
C ASP A 118 -11.99 3.20 -1.19
N THR A 119 -11.30 2.37 -1.97
CA THR A 119 -11.66 0.95 -2.17
C THR A 119 -10.49 0.05 -1.82
N LEU A 120 -10.65 -0.73 -0.75
CA LEU A 120 -9.64 -1.66 -0.26
C LEU A 120 -10.07 -3.11 -0.51
N LEU A 121 -9.20 -3.89 -1.17
CA LEU A 121 -9.40 -5.31 -1.46
C LEU A 121 -8.28 -6.12 -0.77
N GLY A 122 -8.60 -6.87 0.28
CA GLY A 122 -7.63 -7.70 1.01
C GLY A 122 -7.03 -8.77 0.12
N GLY A 123 -7.88 -9.70 -0.32
CA GLY A 123 -7.48 -10.73 -1.26
C GLY A 123 -7.52 -12.11 -0.63
N ARG A 124 -6.42 -12.86 -0.72
CA ARG A 124 -6.31 -14.15 -0.04
C ARG A 124 -5.46 -13.99 1.22
N GLY A 125 -5.98 -14.52 2.32
CA GLY A 125 -5.29 -14.57 3.60
C GLY A 125 -5.95 -13.66 4.62
N ASP A 126 -5.32 -13.51 5.78
CA ASP A 126 -5.95 -12.88 6.94
C ASP A 126 -5.59 -11.39 7.02
N ASP A 127 -6.33 -10.54 6.32
CA ASP A 127 -5.89 -9.18 6.03
C ASP A 127 -6.35 -8.15 7.08
N ARG A 128 -5.68 -7.00 7.13
CA ARG A 128 -6.10 -5.82 7.89
C ARG A 128 -6.38 -4.67 6.95
N LEU A 129 -7.60 -4.17 6.96
CA LEU A 129 -8.04 -3.06 6.11
C LEU A 129 -8.48 -1.90 7.00
N ARG A 130 -8.12 -0.67 6.63
CA ARG A 130 -8.54 0.57 7.27
C ARG A 130 -8.76 1.62 6.19
N GLY A 131 -10.02 1.94 5.87
CA GLY A 131 -10.37 3.03 4.95
C GLY A 131 -9.76 4.35 5.39
N GLY A 132 -9.98 4.76 6.63
CA GLY A 132 -9.58 6.07 7.13
C GLY A 132 -10.73 7.07 7.00
N PRO A 133 -10.48 8.39 7.03
CA PRO A 133 -11.54 9.37 6.87
C PRO A 133 -12.12 9.34 5.45
N GLY A 134 -13.38 8.92 5.33
CA GLY A 134 -13.95 8.70 4.00
C GLY A 134 -15.31 8.04 3.99
N SER A 135 -15.86 7.85 2.79
CA SER A 135 -16.90 6.86 2.54
C SER A 135 -16.31 5.63 1.85
N ASP A 136 -15.67 4.77 2.63
CA ASP A 136 -14.83 3.70 2.08
C ASP A 136 -15.56 2.38 1.83
N LEU A 137 -15.01 1.60 0.91
CA LEU A 137 -15.38 0.22 0.61
C LEU A 137 -14.24 -0.74 0.96
N ASP A 138 -14.36 -1.39 2.12
CA ASP A 138 -13.41 -2.41 2.57
C ASP A 138 -13.93 -3.83 2.30
N ASN A 139 -13.23 -4.60 1.48
CA ASN A 139 -13.54 -5.99 1.16
C ASN A 139 -12.32 -6.90 1.37
N GLY A 140 -12.30 -7.62 2.49
CA GLY A 140 -11.21 -8.57 2.81
C GLY A 140 -11.14 -9.80 1.90
N GLN A 141 -12.22 -10.12 1.18
CA GLN A 141 -12.33 -11.31 0.33
C GLN A 141 -12.14 -12.64 1.09
N ALA A 142 -11.05 -13.37 0.87
CA ALA A 142 -10.89 -14.76 1.30
C ALA A 142 -9.91 -14.88 2.47
N GLY A 143 -10.45 -14.93 3.69
CA GLY A 143 -9.67 -15.21 4.89
C GLY A 143 -10.43 -14.81 6.15
N ALA A 144 -9.70 -14.69 7.26
CA ALA A 144 -10.19 -14.07 8.47
C ALA A 144 -9.64 -12.64 8.58
N ASP A 145 -10.45 -11.69 8.13
CA ASP A 145 -10.00 -10.30 7.95
C ASP A 145 -10.41 -9.40 9.12
N ASP A 146 -9.71 -8.29 9.29
CA ASP A 146 -10.02 -7.21 10.23
C ASP A 146 -10.16 -5.88 9.49
N CYS A 147 -11.40 -5.49 9.17
CA CYS A 147 -11.72 -4.16 8.62
C CYS A 147 -12.56 -3.35 9.61
N SER A 148 -11.91 -2.96 10.72
CA SER A 148 -12.56 -2.30 11.85
C SER A 148 -12.70 -0.78 11.68
N ASP A 149 -13.07 -0.31 10.48
CA ASP A 149 -13.37 1.11 10.29
C ASP A 149 -14.74 1.52 10.85
N THR A 150 -14.84 2.78 11.25
CA THR A 150 -15.95 3.38 11.98
C THR A 150 -16.96 4.12 11.11
N ASP A 151 -16.62 4.47 9.87
CA ASP A 151 -17.46 5.25 8.94
C ASP A 151 -17.90 4.48 7.68
N SER A 152 -17.29 3.34 7.36
CA SER A 152 -17.78 2.50 6.26
C SER A 152 -19.18 1.93 6.53
N TRP A 153 -20.03 1.97 5.49
CA TRP A 153 -21.35 1.33 5.43
C TRP A 153 -21.29 -0.20 5.64
N ALA A 154 -20.10 -0.79 5.65
CA ALA A 154 -19.81 -2.15 6.06
C ALA A 154 -20.10 -2.33 7.56
N LYS A 155 -21.39 -2.38 7.91
CA LYS A 155 -21.81 -3.02 9.16
C LYS A 155 -21.23 -4.41 9.18
N THR A 156 -20.21 -4.57 10.02
CA THR A 156 -19.58 -5.80 10.48
C THR A 156 -20.55 -6.98 10.40
N LYS A 157 -20.53 -7.71 9.28
CA LYS A 157 -21.17 -9.02 9.23
C LYS A 157 -20.19 -9.98 9.86
N TYR A 158 -20.33 -10.14 11.18
CA TYR A 158 -19.75 -11.28 11.85
C TYR A 158 -20.28 -12.56 11.17
N ARG A 159 -19.37 -13.38 10.64
CA ARG A 159 -19.71 -14.69 10.07
C ARG A 159 -18.74 -15.72 10.62
N MET A 160 -19.28 -16.90 10.90
CA MET A 160 -18.47 -18.03 11.37
C MET A 160 -17.60 -18.53 10.21
N VAL A 161 -16.28 -18.45 10.37
CA VAL A 161 -15.30 -19.04 9.44
C VAL A 161 -14.54 -20.11 10.22
N ASN A 162 -14.62 -21.36 9.75
CA ASN A 162 -13.96 -22.52 10.40
C ASN A 162 -14.23 -22.70 11.91
N GLY A 163 -15.41 -22.27 12.38
CA GLY A 163 -15.81 -22.39 13.79
C GLY A 163 -15.39 -21.23 14.70
N SER A 164 -14.73 -20.21 14.16
CA SER A 164 -14.37 -18.97 14.86
C SER A 164 -15.18 -17.79 14.32
N LEU A 165 -15.51 -16.85 15.21
CA LEU A 165 -16.15 -15.58 14.84
C LEU A 165 -15.11 -14.73 14.09
N ALA A 166 -15.29 -14.55 12.78
CA ALA A 166 -14.45 -13.66 11.97
C ALA A 166 -15.28 -12.44 11.55
N ILE A 167 -14.61 -11.29 11.46
CA ILE A 167 -15.15 -10.13 10.78
C ILE A 167 -15.02 -10.44 9.28
N VAL A 168 -16.14 -10.43 8.55
CA VAL A 168 -16.12 -10.61 7.09
C VAL A 168 -16.66 -9.33 6.49
N CYS A 169 -15.77 -8.61 5.81
CA CYS A 169 -16.09 -7.36 5.11
C CYS A 169 -16.59 -7.72 3.70
N GLY A 170 -17.58 -6.97 3.20
CA GLY A 170 -18.51 -7.41 2.14
C GLY A 170 -18.07 -7.11 0.72
#